data_AF-A0A3S2LNP3-F1
#
_entry.id   AF-A0A3S2LNP3-F1
#
_cell.length_a   1.000
_cell.length_b   1.000
_cell.length_c   1.000
_cell.angle_alpha   90.00
_cell.angle_beta   90.00
_cell.angle_gamma   90.00
#
_symmetry.space_group_name_H-M   'P 1'
#
loop_
_entity.id
_entity.type
_entity.pdbx_description
1 polymer ?
#
loop_
_entity_poly.entity_id
_entity_poly.type
_entity_poly.pdbx_seq_one_letter_code
_entity_poly.pdbx_strand_id
1 'polypeptide(L)'
;MNELNNLCNKLGIKCFNEKEYQFMHEYCIAMKPLTAALDILQGDECPYGALLPTLEILMMKSLSLKDLLTKMTADLPDVIVKAIQTRFSIVLDNKDALLAAISCPKFKLRWVKDGARKQQLKNLLVAECQILSSSAGASDKTDNVPNKTKK
;
A
#
# COMPACT_ATOMS: atom_id res chain seq x y z
N MET A 1 21.08 -21.39 16.41
CA MET A 1 21.83 -21.18 17.67
C MET A 1 23.34 -21.14 17.49
N ASN A 2 23.97 -22.19 16.95
CA ASN A 2 25.43 -22.29 16.96
C ASN A 2 26.14 -21.24 16.08
N GLU A 3 25.66 -20.89 14.90
CA GLU A 3 26.40 -20.00 14.00
C GLU A 3 26.56 -18.57 14.53
N LEU A 4 25.49 -17.99 15.08
CA LEU A 4 25.53 -16.62 15.61
C LEU A 4 26.35 -16.55 16.91
N ASN A 5 26.19 -17.52 17.82
CA ASN A 5 27.00 -17.58 19.03
C ASN A 5 28.48 -17.94 18.73
N ASN A 6 28.75 -18.73 17.69
CA ASN A 6 30.12 -18.96 17.20
C ASN A 6 30.75 -17.65 16.70
N LEU A 7 29.99 -16.82 15.99
CA LEU A 7 30.44 -15.50 15.58
C LEU A 7 30.69 -14.59 16.80
N CYS A 8 29.77 -14.56 17.78
CA CYS A 8 29.96 -13.78 19.02
C CYS A 8 31.26 -14.17 19.73
N ASN A 9 31.53 -15.47 19.84
CA ASN A 9 32.77 -15.98 20.43
C ASN A 9 34.01 -15.53 19.67
N LYS A 10 34.00 -15.59 18.33
CA LYS A 10 35.11 -15.09 17.49
C LYS A 10 35.33 -13.59 17.61
N LEU A 11 34.26 -12.82 17.79
CA LEU A 11 34.30 -11.36 17.95
C LEU A 11 34.57 -10.92 19.41
N GLY A 12 34.63 -11.85 20.37
CA GLY A 12 34.84 -11.54 21.78
C GLY A 12 33.67 -10.82 22.45
N ILE A 13 32.44 -10.96 21.93
CA ILE A 13 31.23 -10.32 22.45
C ILE A 13 30.32 -11.33 23.16
N LYS A 14 29.42 -10.82 24.02
CA LYS A 14 28.45 -11.63 24.76
C LYS A 14 27.53 -12.42 23.81
N CYS A 15 27.40 -13.72 24.06
CA CYS A 15 26.47 -14.58 23.32
C CYS A 15 25.00 -14.28 23.68
N PHE A 16 24.10 -14.58 22.73
CA PHE A 16 22.67 -14.40 22.92
C PHE A 16 22.10 -15.54 23.76
N ASN A 17 21.17 -15.19 24.65
CA ASN A 17 20.34 -16.15 25.36
C ASN A 17 19.09 -16.52 24.55
N GLU A 18 18.37 -17.55 25.01
CA GLU A 18 17.18 -18.08 24.32
C GLU A 18 16.10 -17.02 24.10
N LYS A 19 15.87 -16.13 25.08
CA LYS A 19 14.86 -15.06 24.96
C LYS A 19 15.25 -14.01 23.94
N GLU A 20 16.53 -13.64 23.89
CA GLU A 20 17.05 -12.70 22.89
C GLU A 20 16.95 -13.30 21.48
N TYR A 21 17.20 -14.59 21.33
CA TYR A 21 17.03 -15.28 20.06
C TYR A 21 15.56 -15.35 19.64
N GLN A 22 14.67 -15.72 20.56
CA GLN A 22 13.23 -15.74 20.33
C GLN A 22 12.71 -14.35 19.92
N PHE A 23 13.19 -13.29 20.59
CA PHE A 23 12.89 -11.91 20.21
C PHE A 23 13.29 -11.61 18.76
N MET A 24 14.54 -11.91 18.38
CA MET A 24 15.03 -11.64 17.03
C MET A 24 14.21 -12.39 15.97
N HIS A 25 13.88 -13.65 16.24
CA HIS A 25 13.07 -14.47 15.34
C HIS A 25 11.67 -13.88 15.15
N GLU A 26 10.99 -13.52 16.25
CA GLU A 26 9.67 -12.87 16.21
C GLU A 26 9.72 -11.50 15.52
N TYR A 27 10.75 -10.71 15.79
CA TYR A 27 10.96 -9.43 15.13
C TYR A 27 11.05 -9.59 13.62
N CYS A 28 11.83 -10.56 13.13
CA CYS A 28 11.91 -10.87 11.71
C CYS A 28 10.55 -11.27 11.12
N ILE A 29 9.75 -12.06 11.84
CA ILE A 29 8.39 -12.44 11.41
C ILE A 29 7.51 -11.20 11.29
N ALA A 30 7.46 -10.37 12.34
CA ALA A 30 6.63 -9.17 12.41
C ALA A 30 7.01 -8.13 11.34
N MET A 31 8.29 -8.01 11.01
CA MET A 31 8.81 -7.05 10.03
C MET A 31 8.70 -7.52 8.58
N LYS A 32 8.57 -8.83 8.33
CA LYS A 32 8.54 -9.41 6.97
C LYS A 32 7.47 -8.80 6.04
N PRO A 33 6.23 -8.50 6.47
CA PRO A 33 5.28 -7.80 5.63
C PRO A 33 5.75 -6.40 5.25
N LEU A 34 6.39 -5.68 6.17
CA LEU A 34 6.89 -4.32 5.94
C LEU A 34 8.04 -4.32 4.93
N THR A 35 8.99 -5.26 5.04
CA THR A 35 10.09 -5.37 4.08
C THR A 35 9.56 -5.69 2.67
N ALA A 36 8.60 -6.62 2.55
CA ALA A 36 7.99 -6.93 1.26
C ALA A 36 7.23 -5.74 0.66
N ALA A 37 6.60 -4.91 1.49
CA ALA A 37 5.95 -3.67 1.04
C ALA A 37 6.99 -2.63 0.58
N LEU A 38 8.12 -2.51 1.28
CA LEU A 38 9.23 -1.64 0.86
C LEU A 38 9.79 -2.07 -0.49
N ASP A 39 10.01 -3.36 -0.72
CA ASP A 39 10.49 -3.88 -2.01
C ASP A 39 9.56 -3.49 -3.17
N ILE A 40 8.24 -3.48 -2.93
CA ILE A 40 7.25 -3.05 -3.94
C ILE A 40 7.30 -1.54 -4.16
N LEU A 41 7.30 -0.75 -3.08
CA LEU A 41 7.20 0.72 -3.15
C LEU A 41 8.49 1.39 -3.59
N GLN A 42 9.64 0.75 -3.36
CA GLN A 42 10.96 1.24 -3.74
C GLN A 42 11.43 0.69 -5.08
N GLY A 43 10.63 -0.17 -5.73
CA GLY A 43 10.95 -0.66 -7.08
C GLY A 43 10.93 0.48 -8.11
N ASP A 44 11.80 0.40 -9.10
CA ASP A 44 11.99 1.42 -10.15
C ASP A 44 10.69 1.73 -10.93
N GLU A 45 9.77 0.77 -11.01
CA GLU A 45 8.46 0.90 -11.67
C GLU A 45 7.29 0.79 -10.69
N CYS A 46 7.28 1.59 -9.61
CA CYS A 46 6.14 1.67 -8.70
C CYS A 46 5.14 2.77 -9.13
N PRO A 47 4.04 2.45 -9.84
CA PRO A 47 3.02 3.45 -10.18
C PRO A 47 2.28 3.90 -8.91
N TYR A 48 1.75 5.13 -8.93
CA TYR A 48 0.96 5.68 -7.82
C TYR A 48 -0.23 4.77 -7.43
N GLY A 49 -0.84 4.09 -8.40
CA GLY A 49 -1.91 3.12 -8.16
C GLY A 49 -1.50 1.86 -7.39
N ALA A 50 -0.20 1.60 -7.18
CA ALA A 50 0.27 0.51 -6.33
C ALA A 50 0.34 0.87 -4.84
N LEU A 51 0.30 2.17 -4.51
CA LEU A 51 0.51 2.65 -3.13
C LEU A 51 -0.57 2.14 -2.18
N LEU A 52 -1.84 2.49 -2.42
CA LEU A 52 -2.94 2.08 -1.53
C LEU A 52 -3.12 0.56 -1.42
N PRO A 53 -3.09 -0.22 -2.53
CA PRO A 53 -3.13 -1.67 -2.45
C PRO A 53 -2.00 -2.24 -1.58
N THR A 54 -0.80 -1.69 -1.67
CA THR A 54 0.34 -2.17 -0.88
C THR A 54 0.18 -1.85 0.60
N LEU A 55 -0.23 -0.63 0.94
CA LEU A 55 -0.46 -0.23 2.34
C LEU A 55 -1.59 -1.02 3.00
N GLU A 56 -2.71 -1.24 2.30
CA GLU A 56 -3.84 -2.02 2.82
C GLU A 56 -3.43 -3.47 3.12
N ILE A 57 -2.72 -4.09 2.17
CA ILE A 57 -2.25 -5.48 2.34
C ILE A 57 -1.18 -5.58 3.42
N LEU A 58 -0.31 -4.58 3.55
CA LEU A 58 0.67 -4.48 4.64
C LEU A 58 -0.03 -4.44 6.00
N MET A 59 -0.95 -3.50 6.22
CA MET A 59 -1.67 -3.36 7.49
C MET A 59 -2.41 -4.65 7.85
N MET A 60 -3.13 -5.22 6.89
CA MET A 60 -3.83 -6.49 7.06
C MET A 60 -2.89 -7.65 7.44
N LYS A 61 -1.78 -7.79 6.72
CA LYS A 61 -0.80 -8.86 7.00
C LYS A 61 -0.13 -8.66 8.35
N SER A 62 0.25 -7.44 8.71
CA SER A 62 0.81 -7.13 10.03
C SER A 62 -0.15 -7.57 11.13
N LEU A 63 -1.42 -7.15 11.08
CA LEU A 63 -2.42 -7.53 12.09
C LEU A 63 -2.65 -9.05 12.17
N SER A 64 -2.58 -9.77 11.05
CA SER A 64 -2.75 -11.23 11.04
C SER A 64 -1.62 -12.00 11.74
N LEU A 65 -0.48 -11.34 12.03
CA LEU A 65 0.65 -11.97 12.73
C LEU A 65 0.50 -11.94 14.25
N LYS A 66 -0.42 -11.14 14.81
CA LYS A 66 -0.55 -10.94 16.26
C LYS A 66 -0.62 -12.25 17.05
N ASP A 67 -1.44 -13.18 16.59
CA ASP A 67 -1.66 -14.46 17.28
C ASP A 67 -0.45 -15.40 17.20
N LEU A 68 0.53 -15.10 16.34
CA LEU A 68 1.77 -15.87 16.17
C LEU A 68 2.92 -15.32 17.02
N LEU A 69 2.76 -14.14 17.63
CA LEU A 69 3.81 -13.44 18.36
C LEU A 69 3.64 -13.64 19.87
N THR A 70 4.75 -13.66 20.60
CA THR A 70 4.68 -13.68 22.06
C THR A 70 4.42 -12.28 22.61
N LYS A 71 4.10 -12.20 23.90
CA LYS A 71 3.87 -10.92 24.61
C LYS A 71 4.99 -9.88 24.42
N MET A 72 6.20 -10.30 24.10
CA MET A 72 7.34 -9.40 23.90
C MET A 72 7.27 -8.61 22.58
N THR A 73 6.56 -9.13 21.57
CA THR A 73 6.44 -8.49 20.25
C THR A 73 4.99 -8.34 19.77
N ALA A 74 4.00 -8.77 20.57
CA ALA A 74 2.59 -8.76 20.22
C ALA A 74 2.02 -7.38 19.81
N ASP A 75 2.59 -6.30 20.36
CA ASP A 75 2.16 -4.92 20.07
C ASP A 75 2.80 -4.35 18.80
N LEU A 76 3.89 -4.95 18.31
CA LEU A 76 4.63 -4.44 17.15
C LEU A 76 3.76 -4.34 15.88
N PRO A 77 2.91 -5.34 15.54
CA PRO A 77 1.93 -5.19 14.47
C PRO A 77 1.05 -3.95 14.56
N ASP A 78 0.54 -3.61 15.76
CA ASP A 78 -0.31 -2.43 15.95
C ASP A 78 0.47 -1.14 15.76
N VAL A 79 1.69 -1.09 16.28
CA VAL A 79 2.57 0.07 16.12
C VAL A 79 2.86 0.31 14.64
N ILE A 80 3.13 -0.75 13.87
CA ILE A 80 3.35 -0.66 12.41
C ILE A 80 2.11 -0.08 11.72
N VAL A 81 0.93 -0.64 11.99
CA VAL A 81 -0.34 -0.19 11.39
C VAL A 81 -0.63 1.27 11.74
N LYS A 82 -0.49 1.65 13.01
CA LYS A 82 -0.69 3.02 13.47
C LYS A 82 0.29 3.99 12.82
N ALA A 83 1.56 3.59 12.66
CA ALA A 83 2.56 4.41 11.99
C ALA A 83 2.22 4.63 10.52
N ILE A 84 1.74 3.60 9.82
CA ILE A 84 1.27 3.70 8.43
C ILE A 84 0.08 4.66 8.33
N GLN A 85 -0.94 4.46 9.16
CA GLN A 85 -2.13 5.31 9.18
C GLN A 85 -1.78 6.78 9.44
N THR A 86 -0.83 7.02 10.34
CA THR A 86 -0.39 8.38 10.67
C THR A 86 0.35 9.03 9.50
N ARG A 87 1.35 8.34 8.94
CA ARG A 87 2.22 8.88 7.88
C ARG A 87 1.51 9.02 6.53
N PHE A 88 0.58 8.13 6.22
CA PHE A 88 -0.17 8.12 4.97
C PHE A 88 -1.61 8.64 5.10
N SER A 89 -1.95 9.26 6.23
CA SER A 89 -3.29 9.81 6.52
C SER A 89 -3.86 10.66 5.38
N ILE A 90 -3.02 11.50 4.76
CA ILE A 90 -3.41 12.38 3.65
C ILE A 90 -3.77 11.59 2.39
N VAL A 91 -3.20 10.40 2.20
CA VAL A 91 -3.32 9.61 0.97
C VAL A 91 -4.38 8.51 1.07
N LEU A 92 -4.60 7.94 2.26
CA LEU A 92 -5.45 6.76 2.45
C LEU A 92 -6.88 6.92 1.91
N ASP A 93 -7.45 8.12 2.03
CA ASP A 93 -8.77 8.46 1.52
C ASP A 93 -8.75 9.59 0.48
N ASN A 94 -7.57 9.87 -0.10
CA ASN A 94 -7.43 10.83 -1.18
C ASN A 94 -8.10 10.30 -2.46
N LYS A 95 -8.94 11.12 -3.08
CA LYS A 95 -9.69 10.77 -4.30
C LYS A 95 -8.78 10.28 -5.43
N ASP A 96 -7.69 10.98 -5.71
CA ASP A 96 -6.79 10.63 -6.82
C ASP A 96 -6.01 9.34 -6.53
N ALA A 97 -5.59 9.13 -5.28
CA ALA A 97 -4.96 7.89 -4.85
C ALA A 97 -5.91 6.69 -5.02
N LEU A 98 -7.17 6.86 -4.61
CA LEU A 98 -8.20 5.84 -4.76
C LEU A 98 -8.50 5.55 -6.23
N LEU A 99 -8.68 6.58 -7.06
CA LEU A 99 -8.90 6.44 -8.49
C LEU A 99 -7.71 5.77 -9.19
N ALA A 100 -6.47 6.17 -8.87
CA ALA A 100 -5.27 5.54 -9.40
C ALA A 100 -5.18 4.05 -9.02
N ALA A 101 -5.49 3.71 -7.77
CA ALA A 101 -5.46 2.34 -7.28
C ALA A 101 -6.50 1.44 -7.96
N ILE A 102 -7.75 1.91 -8.09
CA ILE A 102 -8.84 1.10 -8.64
C ILE A 102 -8.81 1.03 -10.17
N SER A 103 -8.21 2.02 -10.83
CA SER A 103 -8.02 2.03 -12.28
C SER A 103 -6.83 1.17 -12.71
N CYS A 104 -5.93 0.79 -11.79
CA CYS A 104 -4.80 -0.08 -12.08
C CYS A 104 -5.27 -1.52 -12.40
N PRO A 105 -5.03 -2.05 -13.62
CA PRO A 105 -5.50 -3.38 -14.01
C PRO A 105 -4.98 -4.53 -13.15
N LYS A 106 -3.78 -4.37 -12.57
CA LYS A 106 -3.12 -5.38 -11.71
C LYS A 106 -3.87 -5.60 -10.40
N PHE A 107 -4.43 -4.54 -9.81
CA PHE A 107 -5.04 -4.57 -8.48
C PHE A 107 -6.57 -4.49 -8.52
N LYS A 108 -7.12 -3.59 -9.36
CA LYS A 108 -8.55 -3.28 -9.43
C LYS A 108 -9.11 -3.07 -8.01
N LEU A 109 -10.05 -3.91 -7.59
CA LEU A 109 -10.65 -3.91 -6.25
C LEU A 109 -10.23 -5.10 -5.38
N ARG A 110 -9.26 -5.92 -5.80
CA ARG A 110 -8.87 -7.15 -5.08
C ARG A 110 -8.27 -6.89 -3.70
N TRP A 111 -7.67 -5.71 -3.52
CA TRP A 111 -7.04 -5.28 -2.27
C TRP A 111 -8.06 -4.83 -1.21
N VAL A 112 -9.31 -4.56 -1.59
CA VAL A 112 -10.37 -4.12 -0.68
C VAL A 112 -11.19 -5.32 -0.23
N LYS A 113 -11.13 -5.63 1.07
CA LYS A 113 -11.91 -6.73 1.68
C LYS A 113 -13.34 -6.34 1.98
N ASP A 114 -13.54 -5.15 2.55
CA ASP A 114 -14.85 -4.67 2.94
C ASP A 114 -15.77 -4.47 1.71
N GLY A 115 -16.95 -5.08 1.76
CA GLY A 115 -17.90 -5.09 0.65
C GLY A 115 -18.49 -3.71 0.39
N ALA A 116 -18.80 -2.96 1.44
CA ALA A 116 -19.35 -1.62 1.33
C ALA A 116 -18.34 -0.65 0.72
N ARG A 117 -17.09 -0.64 1.21
CA ARG A 117 -15.97 0.14 0.66
C ARG A 117 -15.70 -0.23 -0.79
N LYS A 118 -15.74 -1.52 -1.13
CA LYS A 118 -15.60 -1.97 -2.52
C LYS A 118 -16.69 -1.38 -3.42
N GLN A 119 -17.93 -1.32 -2.96
CA GLN A 119 -19.03 -0.72 -3.72
C GLN A 119 -18.89 0.80 -3.82
N GLN A 120 -18.49 1.49 -2.75
CA GLN A 120 -18.22 2.93 -2.77
C GLN A 120 -17.16 3.29 -3.82
N LEU A 121 -16.08 2.52 -3.90
CA LEU A 121 -15.02 2.76 -4.88
C LEU A 121 -15.46 2.48 -6.32
N LYS A 122 -16.33 1.49 -6.55
CA LYS A 122 -16.95 1.31 -7.87
C LYS A 122 -17.76 2.54 -8.27
N ASN A 123 -18.58 3.05 -7.36
CA ASN A 123 -19.41 4.23 -7.62
C ASN A 123 -18.53 5.46 -7.90
N LEU A 124 -17.43 5.63 -7.15
CA LEU A 124 -16.46 6.68 -7.38
C LEU A 124 -15.88 6.62 -8.79
N LEU A 125 -15.45 5.43 -9.25
CA LEU A 125 -14.91 5.26 -10.60
C LEU A 125 -15.95 5.58 -11.69
N VAL A 126 -17.17 5.10 -11.52
CA VAL A 126 -18.27 5.35 -12.48
C VAL A 126 -18.58 6.84 -12.58
N ALA A 127 -18.67 7.53 -11.44
CA ALA A 127 -18.92 8.97 -11.41
C ALA A 127 -17.81 9.75 -12.14
N GLU A 128 -16.54 9.38 -11.92
CA GLU A 128 -15.42 10.03 -12.59
C GLU A 128 -15.46 9.84 -14.12
N CYS A 129 -15.77 8.62 -14.59
CA CYS A 129 -15.93 8.34 -16.02
C CYS A 129 -17.06 9.15 -16.65
N GLN A 130 -18.17 9.37 -15.94
CA GLN A 130 -19.30 10.17 -16.43
C GLN A 130 -18.94 11.65 -16.57
N ILE A 131 -18.18 12.19 -15.61
CA ILE A 131 -17.67 13.57 -15.65
C ILE A 131 -16.76 13.77 -16.87
N LEU A 132 -15.81 12.85 -17.09
CA LEU A 132 -14.89 12.90 -18.24
C LEU A 132 -15.62 12.78 -19.58
N SER A 133 -16.67 11.96 -19.64
CA SER A 133 -17.49 11.82 -20.86
C SER A 133 -18.29 13.08 -21.19
N SER A 134 -18.73 13.81 -20.15
CA SER A 134 -19.51 15.04 -20.31
C SER A 134 -18.62 16.25 -20.67
N SER A 135 -17.38 16.30 -20.15
CA SER A 135 -16.43 17.36 -20.47
C SER A 135 -15.81 17.21 -21.87
N ALA A 136 -15.66 15.99 -22.38
CA ALA A 136 -15.17 15.73 -23.73
C ALA A 136 -16.15 16.19 -24.84
N GLY A 137 -17.44 16.30 -24.54
CA GLY A 137 -18.46 16.74 -25.51
C GLY A 137 -18.57 18.26 -25.72
N ALA A 138 -17.87 19.08 -24.91
CA ALA A 138 -17.99 20.54 -24.94
C ALA A 138 -16.91 21.25 -25.78
N SER A 139 -15.82 20.57 -26.16
CA SER A 139 -14.69 21.18 -26.89
C SER A 139 -14.78 21.10 -28.43
N ASP A 140 -15.85 20.55 -28.99
CA ASP A 140 -15.95 20.28 -30.46
C ASP A 140 -16.89 21.27 -31.21
N LYS A 141 -17.15 22.46 -30.65
CA LYS A 141 -18.00 23.49 -31.27
C LYS A 141 -17.43 24.91 -31.25
N THR A 142 -16.24 25.11 -31.80
CA THR A 142 -15.87 26.41 -32.40
C THR A 142 -14.75 26.18 -33.39
N ASP A 143 -15.10 26.06 -34.67
CA ASP A 143 -14.41 26.72 -35.80
C ASP A 143 -15.12 26.33 -37.10
N ASN A 144 -16.14 27.09 -37.47
CA ASN A 144 -16.63 27.11 -38.84
C ASN A 144 -16.77 28.57 -39.28
N VAL A 145 -15.66 29.14 -39.75
CA VAL A 145 -15.62 30.44 -40.41
C VAL A 145 -16.20 30.28 -41.82
N PRO A 146 -17.25 31.03 -42.23
CA PRO A 146 -17.78 30.92 -43.58
C PRO A 146 -16.86 31.61 -44.59
N ASN A 147 -16.36 30.82 -45.53
CA ASN A 147 -15.54 31.25 -46.65
C ASN A 147 -16.39 32.12 -47.61
N LYS A 148 -16.15 33.44 -47.67
CA LYS A 148 -16.79 34.33 -48.65
C LYS A 148 -16.17 34.12 -50.03
N THR A 149 -16.99 33.60 -50.95
CA THR A 149 -16.68 33.42 -52.36
C THR A 149 -16.56 34.77 -53.07
N LYS A 150 -15.46 34.94 -53.84
CA LYS A 150 -15.25 36.03 -54.78
C LYS A 150 -16.34 36.05 -55.86
N LYS A 151 -16.82 37.24 -56.19
CA LYS A 151 -17.23 37.62 -57.55
C LYS A 151 -16.81 39.05 -57.81
#